data_AF-A0A1S7RUS6-F1
#
_entry.id   AF-A0A1S7RUS6-F1
#
_cell.length_a   1.000
_cell.length_b   1.000
_cell.length_c   1.000
_cell.angle_alpha   90.00
_cell.angle_beta   90.00
_cell.angle_gamma   90.00
#
_symmetry.space_group_name_H-M   'P 1'
#
loop_
_entity.id
_entity.type
_entity.pdbx_description
1 polymer ?
#
loop_
_entity_poly.entity_id
_entity_poly.type
_entity_poly.pdbx_seq_one_letter_code
_entity_poly.pdbx_strand_id
1 'polypeptide(L)'
;MTANGGAPKPCLGYPSRSAAIRGLRADGLTNRQIAEKTGIPLNNVGALVPKKPKPAPVPIDRDTSYRLGEQNVARIGLNYEIRQMLRPFAAKRGMAVETLITDLIEKIAEDRLADAVMDDGVN
;
A
#
# COMPACT_ATOMS: atom_id res chain seq x y z
N MET A 1 13.96 5.40 18.54
CA MET A 1 13.06 6.29 17.78
C MET A 1 13.91 7.16 16.86
N THR A 2 14.13 6.76 15.61
CA THR A 2 14.97 7.51 14.65
C THR A 2 14.08 8.38 13.77
N ALA A 3 14.22 9.70 13.90
CA ALA A 3 13.51 10.70 13.14
C ALA A 3 14.04 10.74 11.70
N ASN A 4 13.47 9.94 10.80
CA ASN A 4 13.68 10.04 9.36
C ASN A 4 12.84 11.21 8.81
N GLY A 5 13.19 12.44 9.16
CA GLY A 5 12.53 13.65 8.66
C GLY A 5 13.54 14.78 8.54
N GLY A 6 13.93 15.12 7.32
CA GLY A 6 14.73 16.32 7.08
C GLY A 6 14.05 17.57 7.64
N ALA A 7 14.83 18.59 7.99
CA ALA A 7 14.33 19.81 8.64
C ALA A 7 13.11 20.40 7.91
N PRO A 8 12.08 20.87 8.64
CA PRO A 8 10.87 21.42 8.05
C PRO A 8 11.21 22.64 7.19
N LYS A 9 10.77 22.62 5.93
CA LYS A 9 10.99 23.73 4.98
C LYS A 9 9.84 24.72 5.09
N PRO A 10 10.06 25.96 5.59
CA PRO A 10 9.02 26.98 5.70
C PRO A 10 8.43 27.31 4.32
N CYS A 11 7.15 27.69 4.27
CA CYS A 11 6.47 28.04 3.04
C CYS A 11 5.34 29.03 3.34
N LEU A 12 5.35 30.21 2.70
CA LEU A 12 4.31 31.25 2.85
C LEU A 12 3.99 31.62 4.30
N GLY A 13 5.02 31.77 5.15
CA GLY A 13 4.84 32.11 6.58
C GLY A 13 4.42 30.94 7.47
N TYR A 14 4.19 29.75 6.91
CA TYR A 14 3.94 28.54 7.69
C TYR A 14 5.26 27.84 8.08
N PRO A 15 5.29 27.17 9.24
CA PRO A 15 6.49 26.48 9.73
C PRO A 15 6.93 25.30 8.85
N SER A 16 6.05 24.79 7.99
CA SER A 16 6.39 23.75 7.02
C SER A 16 5.48 23.80 5.78
N ARG A 17 5.93 23.21 4.68
CA ARG A 17 5.11 22.96 3.47
C ARG A 17 3.80 22.22 3.80
N SER A 18 3.84 21.20 4.66
CA SER A 18 2.62 20.48 5.08
C SER A 18 1.68 21.34 5.93
N ALA A 19 2.22 22.26 6.74
CA ALA A 19 1.41 23.22 7.48
C ALA A 19 0.74 24.25 6.55
N ALA A 20 1.45 24.74 5.54
CA ALA A 20 0.88 25.61 4.51
C ALA A 20 -0.26 24.94 3.74
N ILE A 21 -0.06 23.68 3.30
CA ILE A 21 -1.10 22.91 2.60
C ILE A 21 -2.34 22.71 3.50
N ARG A 22 -2.15 22.43 4.80
CA ARG A 22 -3.26 22.28 5.75
C ARG A 22 -4.03 23.59 5.94
N GLY A 23 -3.34 24.70 6.13
CA GLY A 23 -3.97 26.03 6.26
C GLY A 23 -4.78 26.41 5.03
N LEU A 24 -4.16 26.34 3.85
CA LEU A 24 -4.83 26.72 2.60
C LEU A 24 -6.02 25.82 2.24
N ARG A 25 -6.02 24.54 2.66
CA ARG A 25 -7.21 23.68 2.52
C ARG A 25 -8.34 24.10 3.46
N ALA A 26 -8.01 24.55 4.67
CA ALA A 26 -9.01 25.08 5.61
C ALA A 26 -9.65 26.36 5.06
N ASP A 27 -8.89 27.15 4.29
CA ASP A 27 -9.39 28.32 3.55
C ASP A 27 -10.18 27.95 2.27
N GLY A 28 -10.40 26.65 2.01
CA GLY A 28 -11.23 26.16 0.91
C GLY A 28 -10.52 26.01 -0.44
N LEU A 29 -9.19 26.18 -0.52
CA LEU A 29 -8.47 26.06 -1.79
C LEU A 29 -8.35 24.60 -2.23
N THR A 30 -8.47 24.40 -3.55
CA THR A 30 -8.20 23.09 -4.18
C THR A 30 -6.70 22.79 -4.23
N ASN A 31 -6.33 21.50 -4.33
CA ASN A 31 -4.92 21.11 -4.43
C ASN A 31 -4.18 21.77 -5.61
N ARG A 32 -4.90 22.07 -6.71
CA ARG A 32 -4.33 22.77 -7.88
C ARG A 32 -3.99 24.23 -7.55
N GLN A 33 -4.92 24.95 -6.95
CA GLN A 33 -4.70 26.32 -6.50
C GLN A 33 -3.59 26.40 -5.42
N ILE A 34 -3.52 25.40 -4.54
CA ILE A 34 -2.43 25.29 -3.56
C ILE A 34 -1.09 25.08 -4.26
N ALA A 35 -1.02 24.21 -5.27
CA ALA A 35 0.20 23.97 -6.04
C ALA A 35 0.69 25.26 -6.71
N GLU A 36 -0.22 25.99 -7.36
CA GLU A 36 0.05 27.27 -8.01
C GLU A 36 0.52 28.32 -6.99
N LYS A 37 -0.14 28.42 -5.82
CA LYS A 37 0.17 29.42 -4.78
C LYS A 37 1.46 29.13 -4.02
N THR A 38 1.81 27.86 -3.84
CA THR A 38 2.98 27.44 -3.03
C THR A 38 4.21 27.10 -3.88
N GLY A 39 4.06 26.95 -5.20
CA GLY A 39 5.11 26.42 -6.07
C GLY A 39 5.43 24.94 -5.83
N ILE A 40 4.63 24.24 -5.02
CA ILE A 40 4.80 22.81 -4.76
C ILE A 40 4.12 22.03 -5.90
N PRO A 41 4.82 21.09 -6.56
CA PRO A 41 4.22 20.23 -7.57
C PRO A 41 2.95 19.54 -7.07
N LEU A 42 1.92 19.45 -7.92
CA LEU A 42 0.60 18.93 -7.54
C LEU A 42 0.65 17.51 -6.94
N ASN A 43 1.51 16.66 -7.49
CA ASN A 43 1.78 15.31 -6.96
C ASN A 43 2.33 15.33 -5.52
N ASN A 44 3.17 16.30 -5.19
CA ASN A 44 3.73 16.49 -3.86
C ASN A 44 2.70 17.06 -2.87
N VAL A 45 1.77 17.91 -3.31
CA VAL A 45 0.69 18.44 -2.45
C VAL A 45 -0.16 17.32 -1.87
N GLY A 46 -0.50 16.32 -2.69
CA GLY A 46 -1.25 15.14 -2.26
C GLY A 46 -0.46 14.21 -1.34
N ALA A 47 0.83 14.01 -1.63
CA ALA A 47 1.71 13.13 -0.85
C ALA A 47 2.05 13.68 0.54
N LEU A 48 2.26 15.00 0.66
CA LEU A 48 2.64 15.66 1.92
C LEU A 48 1.49 15.75 2.93
N VAL A 49 0.24 15.84 2.44
CA VAL A 49 -0.97 15.88 3.25
C VAL A 49 -2.04 15.04 2.55
N PRO A 50 -2.04 13.72 2.72
CA PRO A 50 -3.05 12.85 2.13
C PRO A 50 -4.43 13.13 2.75
N LYS A 51 -5.51 13.08 1.94
CA LYS A 51 -6.89 13.34 2.41
C LYS A 51 -7.42 12.24 3.33
N LYS A 52 -6.93 11.01 3.18
CA LYS A 52 -7.23 9.90 4.07
C LYS A 52 -5.96 9.58 4.87
N PRO A 53 -6.06 9.31 6.19
CA PRO A 53 -4.93 8.79 6.94
C PRO A 53 -4.43 7.55 6.23
N LYS A 54 -3.12 7.47 5.96
CA LYS A 54 -2.53 6.20 5.57
C LYS A 54 -2.67 5.27 6.79
N PRO A 55 -3.17 4.04 6.63
CA PRO A 55 -3.15 3.08 7.73
C PRO A 55 -1.72 3.02 8.28
N ALA A 56 -1.60 2.91 9.60
CA ALA A 56 -0.31 2.85 10.27
C ALA A 56 0.58 1.85 9.53
N PRO A 57 1.88 2.15 9.34
CA PRO A 57 2.81 1.16 8.83
C PRO A 57 2.74 -0.04 9.77
N VAL A 58 2.13 -1.14 9.31
CA VAL A 58 2.19 -2.41 10.02
C VAL A 58 3.67 -2.73 10.16
N PRO A 59 4.17 -3.08 11.37
CA PRO A 59 5.54 -3.55 11.53
C PRO A 59 5.82 -4.61 10.47
N ILE A 60 6.76 -4.31 9.57
CA ILE A 60 7.27 -5.29 8.64
C ILE A 60 8.31 -6.03 9.46
N ASP A 61 7.91 -7.14 10.07
CA ASP A 61 8.88 -8.06 10.64
C ASP A 61 9.70 -8.60 9.47
N ARG A 62 11.02 -8.34 9.48
CA ARG A 62 11.89 -8.61 8.34
C ARG A 62 12.03 -10.10 8.06
N ASP A 63 11.67 -10.95 9.03
CA ASP A 63 11.63 -12.40 8.88
C ASP A 63 10.30 -12.94 8.33
N THR A 64 9.25 -12.13 8.25
CA THR A 64 7.96 -12.58 7.69
C THR A 64 7.54 -11.67 6.55
N SER A 65 7.55 -12.22 5.34
CA SER A 65 7.21 -11.54 4.08
C SER A 65 5.74 -11.13 3.93
N TYR A 66 4.96 -11.09 5.01
CA TYR A 66 3.54 -10.72 5.00
C TYR A 66 3.22 -9.57 5.96
N ARG A 67 2.35 -8.66 5.51
CA ARG A 67 1.79 -7.60 6.37
C ARG A 67 0.60 -8.17 7.14
N LEU A 68 0.67 -8.20 8.48
CA LEU A 68 -0.49 -8.44 9.34
C LEU A 68 -1.49 -7.28 9.19
N GLY A 69 -2.64 -7.51 8.55
CA GLY A 69 -3.75 -6.55 8.59
C GLY A 69 -4.46 -6.55 9.95
N GLU A 70 -5.35 -5.57 10.18
CA GLU A 70 -6.25 -5.46 11.36
C GLU A 70 -7.21 -6.65 11.51
N GLN A 71 -7.34 -7.46 10.48
CA GLN A 71 -7.89 -8.80 10.52
C GLN A 71 -6.68 -9.71 10.30
N ASN A 72 -6.44 -10.73 11.13
CA ASN A 72 -5.33 -11.71 11.09
C ASN A 72 -5.19 -12.43 9.72
N VAL A 73 -4.99 -11.68 8.65
CA VAL A 73 -4.98 -12.07 7.27
C VAL A 73 -3.68 -11.51 6.73
N ALA A 74 -2.72 -12.41 6.52
CA ALA A 74 -1.48 -12.10 5.86
C ALA A 74 -1.78 -11.54 4.47
N ARG A 75 -1.43 -10.27 4.23
CA ARG A 75 -1.50 -9.72 2.87
C ARG A 75 -0.32 -10.26 2.06
N ILE A 76 -0.60 -11.21 1.18
CA ILE A 76 0.37 -11.75 0.23
C ILE A 76 0.58 -10.72 -0.89
N GLY A 77 1.80 -10.22 -1.01
CA GLY A 77 2.19 -9.36 -2.13
C GLY A 77 2.48 -10.21 -3.36
N LEU A 78 1.66 -10.10 -4.40
CA LEU A 78 1.91 -10.74 -5.68
C LEU A 78 2.42 -9.74 -6.72
N ASN A 79 3.39 -10.17 -7.53
CA ASN A 79 3.80 -9.45 -8.72
C ASN A 79 2.60 -9.31 -9.69
N TYR A 80 2.52 -8.18 -10.38
CA TYR A 80 1.50 -7.89 -11.40
C TYR A 80 1.43 -8.97 -12.47
N GLU A 81 2.56 -9.52 -12.90
CA GLU A 81 2.64 -10.57 -13.92
C GLU A 81 1.93 -11.86 -13.48
N ILE A 82 2.21 -12.33 -12.26
CA ILE A 82 1.53 -13.50 -11.67
C ILE A 82 0.02 -13.25 -11.59
N ARG A 83 -0.38 -12.04 -11.20
CA ARG A 83 -1.79 -11.66 -11.16
C ARG A 83 -2.44 -11.71 -12.55
N GLN A 84 -1.73 -11.33 -13.61
CA GLN A 84 -2.23 -11.46 -14.99
C GLN A 84 -2.35 -12.92 -15.41
N MET A 85 -1.38 -13.78 -15.06
CA MET A 85 -1.44 -15.21 -15.37
C MET A 85 -2.61 -15.92 -14.69
N LEU A 86 -3.03 -15.46 -13.49
CA LEU A 86 -4.16 -16.03 -12.76
C LEU A 86 -5.54 -15.53 -13.26
N ARG A 87 -5.60 -14.41 -13.98
CA ARG A 87 -6.87 -13.82 -14.44
C ARG A 87 -7.78 -14.77 -15.24
N PRO A 88 -7.29 -15.54 -16.23
CA PRO A 88 -8.14 -16.46 -16.98
C PRO A 88 -8.79 -17.53 -16.10
N PHE A 89 -8.08 -18.01 -15.08
CA PHE A 89 -8.57 -19.03 -14.16
C PHE A 89 -9.65 -18.47 -13.22
N ALA A 90 -9.52 -17.21 -12.82
CA ALA A 90 -10.51 -16.51 -12.00
C ALA A 90 -11.76 -16.17 -12.83
N ALA A 91 -11.55 -15.69 -14.06
CA ALA A 91 -12.63 -15.36 -15.00
C ALA A 91 -13.51 -16.57 -15.34
N LYS A 92 -12.90 -17.75 -15.57
CA LYS A 92 -13.63 -19.02 -15.79
C LYS A 92 -14.56 -19.39 -14.62
N ARG A 93 -14.25 -18.91 -13.41
CA ARG A 93 -14.99 -19.20 -12.17
C ARG A 93 -15.83 -18.02 -11.68
N GLY A 94 -15.87 -16.91 -12.41
CA GLY A 94 -16.66 -15.72 -12.05
C GLY A 94 -16.21 -15.03 -10.76
N MET A 95 -14.94 -15.18 -10.36
CA MET A 95 -14.42 -14.67 -9.08
C MET A 95 -13.27 -13.68 -9.27
N ALA A 96 -12.98 -12.91 -8.22
CA ALA A 96 -11.78 -12.07 -8.16
C ALA A 96 -10.51 -12.94 -8.08
N VAL A 97 -9.40 -12.42 -8.61
CA VAL A 97 -8.12 -13.13 -8.56
C VAL A 97 -7.67 -13.34 -7.12
N GLU A 98 -7.94 -12.37 -6.25
CA GLU A 98 -7.70 -12.45 -4.81
C GLU A 98 -8.43 -13.63 -4.17
N THR A 99 -9.71 -13.83 -4.49
CA THR A 99 -10.50 -14.97 -4.01
C THR A 99 -9.94 -16.28 -4.52
N LEU A 100 -9.59 -16.35 -5.81
CA LEU A 100 -8.97 -17.54 -6.38
C LEU A 100 -7.66 -17.91 -5.66
N ILE A 101 -6.83 -16.93 -5.31
CA ILE A 101 -5.57 -17.17 -4.59
C ILE A 101 -5.86 -17.74 -3.21
N THR A 102 -6.79 -17.17 -2.47
CA THR A 102 -7.21 -17.69 -1.16
C THR A 102 -7.68 -19.13 -1.28
N ASP A 103 -8.61 -19.41 -2.19
CA ASP A 103 -9.15 -20.76 -2.40
C ASP A 103 -8.05 -21.77 -2.79
N LEU A 104 -7.10 -21.36 -3.65
CA LEU A 104 -5.98 -22.21 -4.06
C LEU A 104 -5.07 -22.55 -2.87
N ILE A 105 -4.70 -21.55 -2.07
CA ILE A 105 -3.81 -21.76 -0.91
C ILE A 105 -4.52 -22.57 0.18
N GLU A 106 -5.82 -22.33 0.42
CA GLU A 106 -6.63 -23.14 1.33
C GLU A 106 -6.67 -24.59 0.87
N LYS A 107 -6.93 -24.85 -0.41
CA LYS A 107 -6.94 -26.22 -0.96
C LYS A 107 -5.59 -26.92 -0.85
N ILE A 108 -4.49 -26.22 -1.18
CA ILE A 108 -3.13 -26.77 -1.04
C ILE A 108 -2.84 -27.15 0.41
N ALA A 109 -3.26 -26.33 1.38
CA ALA A 109 -3.08 -26.59 2.80
C ALA A 109 -3.96 -27.74 3.32
N GLU A 110 -5.25 -27.75 2.96
CA GLU A 110 -6.21 -28.80 3.33
C GLU A 110 -5.76 -30.18 2.86
N ASP A 111 -5.36 -30.26 1.59
CA ASP A 111 -5.02 -31.53 0.93
C ASP A 111 -3.54 -31.92 1.14
N ARG A 112 -2.78 -31.15 1.94
CA ARG A 112 -1.34 -31.34 2.20
C ARG A 112 -0.50 -31.45 0.92
N LEU A 113 -0.82 -30.63 -0.07
CA LEU A 113 -0.16 -30.63 -1.38
C LEU A 113 1.06 -29.71 -1.44
N ALA A 114 1.43 -29.06 -0.33
CA ALA A 114 2.53 -28.10 -0.30
C ALA A 114 3.84 -28.72 -0.80
N ASP A 115 4.22 -29.88 -0.27
CA ASP A 115 5.46 -30.58 -0.67
C ASP A 115 5.42 -30.99 -2.15
N ALA A 116 4.26 -31.39 -2.65
CA ALA A 116 4.06 -31.78 -4.05
C ALA A 116 4.11 -30.59 -5.02
N VAL A 117 3.69 -29.40 -4.59
CA VAL A 117 3.71 -28.17 -5.40
C VAL A 117 5.08 -27.50 -5.37
N MET A 118 5.78 -27.58 -4.24
CA MET A 118 7.09 -26.93 -4.10
C MET A 118 8.19 -27.71 -4.82
N ASP A 119 8.12 -29.05 -4.89
CA ASP A 119 9.07 -29.96 -5.56
C ASP A 119 10.51 -29.40 -5.62
N ASP A 120 10.98 -28.89 -4.48
CA ASP A 120 12.23 -28.15 -4.35
C ASP A 120 13.38 -29.08 -3.95
N GLY A 121 13.13 -30.39 -3.95
CA GLY A 121 14.14 -31.42 -3.72
C GLY A 121 14.82 -31.32 -2.36
N VAL A 122 14.18 -30.69 -1.36
CA VAL A 122 14.72 -30.56 0.00
C VAL A 122 14.58 -31.90 0.72
N ASN A 123 15.50 -32.82 0.43
CA ASN A 123 15.86 -33.95 1.28
C ASN A 123 17.19 -33.66 1.98
#